data_AF-A0A935VS80-F1
#
_entry.id   AF-A0A935VS80-F1
#
_cell.length_a   1.000
_cell.length_b   1.000
_cell.length_c   1.000
_cell.angle_alpha   90.00
_cell.angle_beta   90.00
_cell.angle_gamma   90.00
#
_symmetry.space_group_name_H-M   'P 1'
#
loop_
_entity.id
_entity.type
_entity.pdbx_description
1 polymer ?
#
loop_
_entity_poly.entity_id
_entity_poly.type
_entity_poly.pdbx_seq_one_letter_code
_entity_poly.pdbx_strand_id
1 'polypeptide(L)' 'MKIDLQYVNDRNGNTHAVQLPLSEWEKVMSRLKKYEQTLKIKTDLKQAFTEVAKLRKSKTKSQTLKDFLNEL' A
#
# COMPACT_ATOMS: atom_id res chain seq x y z
N MET A 1 -3.08 11.97 17.65
CA MET A 1 -2.07 12.79 16.95
C MET A 1 -2.66 14.18 16.85
N LYS A 2 -2.02 15.19 17.46
CA LYS A 2 -2.43 16.58 17.24
C LYS A 2 -1.59 17.08 16.06
N ILE A 3 -2.24 17.40 14.95
CA ILE A 3 -1.58 18.02 13.80
C ILE A 3 -1.89 19.50 13.91
N ASP A 4 -0.86 20.33 13.97
CA ASP A 4 -1.01 21.78 13.91
C ASP A 4 -1.31 22.17 12.45
N LEU A 5 -2.58 22.08 12.10
CA LEU A 5 -3.11 22.29 10.76
C LEU A 5 -3.63 23.73 10.64
N GLN A 6 -3.18 24.43 9.62
CA GLN A 6 -3.71 25.73 9.22
C GLN A 6 -4.49 25.59 7.93
N TYR A 7 -5.58 26.33 7.80
CA TYR A 7 -6.44 26.30 6.61
C TYR A 7 -6.15 27.50 5.74
N VAL A 8 -5.97 27.25 4.44
CA VAL A 8 -5.79 28.29 3.42
C VAL A 8 -7.11 28.46 2.70
N ASN A 9 -7.77 29.59 2.94
CA ASN A 9 -9.07 29.92 2.37
C ASN A 9 -8.95 30.91 1.21
N ASP A 10 -9.88 30.84 0.25
CA ASP A 10 -10.04 31.89 -0.77
C ASP A 10 -10.72 33.14 -0.21
N ARG A 11 -10.91 34.14 -1.08
CA ARG A 11 -11.59 35.40 -0.76
C ARG A 11 -13.05 35.21 -0.34
N ASN A 12 -13.65 34.08 -0.66
CA ASN A 12 -15.04 33.75 -0.34
C ASN A 12 -15.13 32.89 0.95
N GLY A 13 -14.00 32.60 1.60
CA GLY A 13 -13.94 31.78 2.81
C GLY A 13 -13.93 30.27 2.55
N ASN A 14 -13.87 29.81 1.30
CA ASN A 14 -13.78 28.38 1.00
C ASN A 14 -12.34 27.90 1.18
N THR A 15 -12.15 26.79 1.88
CA THR A 15 -10.84 26.16 2.05
C THR A 15 -10.37 25.49 0.77
N HIS A 16 -9.20 25.87 0.27
CA HIS A 16 -8.57 25.26 -0.90
C HIS A 16 -7.36 24.39 -0.56
N ALA A 17 -6.68 24.68 0.55
CA ALA A 17 -5.52 23.92 0.96
C ALA A 17 -5.38 23.90 2.48
N VAL A 18 -4.54 22.98 2.94
CA VAL A 18 -4.10 22.90 4.33
C VAL A 18 -2.60 23.08 4.37
N GLN A 19 -2.13 23.84 5.35
CA GLN A 19 -0.73 24.02 5.65
C GLN A 19 -0.43 23.30 6.96
N LEU A 20 0.68 22.57 6.98
CA LEU A 20 1.19 21.92 8.17
C LEU A 20 2.72 22.03 8.20
N PRO A 21 3.35 21.92 9.39
CA PRO A 21 4.80 21.82 9.49
C PRO A 21 5.34 20.66 8.66
N LEU A 22 6.47 20.89 7.99
CA LEU A 22 7.12 19.88 7.15
C LEU A 22 7.39 18.57 7.92
N SER A 23 7.83 18.67 9.17
CA SER A 23 8.10 17.51 10.02
C SER A 23 6.85 16.66 10.31
N GLU A 24 5.67 17.29 10.40
CA GLU A 24 4.40 16.58 10.55
C GLU A 24 3.97 15.94 9.21
N TRP A 25 4.21 16.63 8.09
CA TRP A 25 3.96 16.07 6.76
C TRP A 25 4.80 14.83 6.49
N GLU A 26 6.09 14.87 6.81
CA GLU A 26 6.99 13.73 6.66
C GLU A 26 6.55 12.53 7.52
N LYS A 27 6.06 12.77 8.74
CA LYS A 27 5.50 11.71 9.59
C LYS A 27 4.25 11.08 8.98
N VAL A 28 3.34 11.89 8.43
CA VAL A 28 2.15 11.41 7.72
C VAL A 28 2.55 10.56 6.53
N MET A 29 3.46 11.05 5.70
CA MET A 29 3.93 10.35 4.50
C MET A 29 4.65 9.03 4.84
N SER A 30 5.50 9.03 5.87
CA SER A 30 6.18 7.82 6.34
C SER A 30 5.19 6.74 6.78
N ARG A 31 4.13 7.12 7.51
CA ARG A 31 3.07 6.21 7.93
C ARG A 31 2.27 5.69 6.75
N LEU A 32 1.87 6.58 5.83
CA LEU A 32 1.13 6.20 4.64
C LEU A 32 1.90 5.16 3.82
N LYS A 33 3.19 5.41 3.55
CA LYS A 33 4.05 4.47 2.83
C LYS A 33 4.12 3.10 3.49
N LYS A 34 4.22 3.05 4.83
CA LYS A 34 4.21 1.77 5.58
C LYS A 34 2.88 1.03 5.44
N TYR A 35 1.76 1.76 5.50
CA TYR A 35 0.44 1.17 5.30
C TYR A 35 0.26 0.63 3.89
N GLU A 36 0.65 1.38 2.86
CA GLU A 36 0.60 0.94 1.47
C GLU A 36 1.45 -0.32 1.25
N GLN A 37 2.67 -0.36 1.78
CA GLN A 37 3.53 -1.53 1.69
C GLN A 37 2.91 -2.76 2.38
N THR A 38 2.34 -2.57 3.57
CA THR A 38 1.67 -3.63 4.32
C THR A 38 0.43 -4.15 3.56
N LEU A 39 -0.35 -3.23 2.97
CA LEU A 39 -1.52 -3.57 2.18
C LEU A 39 -1.15 -4.35 0.92
N LYS A 40 -0.05 -3.95 0.26
CA LYS A 40 0.49 -4.67 -0.90
C LYS A 40 0.87 -6.09 -0.51
N ILE A 41 1.69 -6.27 0.53
CA ILE A 41 2.12 -7.61 1.00
C ILE A 41 0.90 -8.47 1.36
N LYS A 42 -0.10 -7.91 2.05
CA LYS A 42 -1.33 -8.64 2.40
C LYS A 42 -2.09 -9.09 1.16
N THR A 43 -2.17 -8.24 0.15
CA THR A 43 -2.84 -8.54 -1.12
C THR A 43 -2.08 -9.63 -1.89
N ASP A 44 -0.77 -9.47 -2.03
CA ASP A 44 0.12 -10.43 -2.68
C ASP A 44 0.01 -11.82 -2.00
N LEU A 45 0.05 -11.85 -0.67
CA LEU A 45 -0.10 -13.10 0.10
C LEU A 45 -1.47 -13.74 -0.12
N LYS A 46 -2.56 -12.96 -0.07
CA LYS A 46 -3.91 -13.48 -0.33
C LYS A 46 -4.02 -14.09 -1.72
N GLN A 47 -3.41 -13.47 -2.71
CA GLN A 47 -3.35 -13.99 -4.07
C GLN A 47 -2.56 -15.30 -4.12
N ALA A 48 -1.35 -15.33 -3.55
CA ALA A 48 -0.51 -16.53 -3.51
C ALA A 48 -1.22 -17.71 -2.82
N PHE A 49 -1.90 -17.49 -1.69
CA PHE A 49 -2.72 -18.51 -1.03
C PHE A 49 -3.86 -19.02 -1.91
N THR A 50 -4.49 -18.13 -2.68
CA THR A 50 -5.57 -18.51 -3.61
C THR A 50 -5.03 -19.36 -4.76
N GLU A 51 -3.87 -19.01 -5.30
CA GLU A 51 -3.18 -19.77 -6.35
C GLU A 51 -2.78 -21.16 -5.86
N VAL A 52 -2.17 -21.27 -4.67
CA VAL A 52 -1.84 -22.56 -4.05
C VAL A 52 -3.10 -23.39 -3.80
N ALA A 53 -4.19 -22.78 -3.33
CA ALA A 53 -5.45 -23.49 -3.12
C ALA A 53 -6.03 -24.04 -4.45
N LYS A 54 -5.91 -23.29 -5.54
CA LYS A 54 -6.28 -23.77 -6.88
C LYS A 54 -5.38 -24.92 -7.32
N LEU A 55 -4.06 -24.78 -7.21
CA LEU A 55 -3.08 -25.83 -7.54
C LEU A 55 -3.26 -27.11 -6.71
N ARG A 56 -3.75 -27.04 -5.47
CA ARG A 56 -4.06 -28.24 -4.68
C ARG A 56 -5.33 -28.93 -5.15
N LYS A 57 -6.29 -28.19 -5.70
CA LYS A 57 -7.58 -28.73 -6.20
C LYS A 57 -7.45 -29.28 -7.62
N SER A 58 -6.68 -28.62 -8.48
CA SER A 58 -6.35 -29.11 -9.81
C SER A 58 -5.13 -30.02 -9.71
N LYS A 59 -5.18 -31.26 -10.22
CA LYS A 59 -3.99 -32.15 -10.30
C LYS A 59 -2.90 -31.66 -11.29
N THR A 60 -2.87 -30.37 -11.60
CA THR A 60 -1.89 -29.75 -12.49
C THR A 60 -0.51 -29.72 -11.82
N LYS A 61 0.53 -29.90 -12.63
CA LYS A 61 1.93 -29.86 -12.17
C LYS A 61 2.19 -28.51 -11.50
N SER A 62 2.63 -28.56 -10.25
CA SER A 62 3.20 -27.38 -9.60
C SER A 62 4.51 -27.01 -10.29
N GLN A 63 4.69 -25.72 -10.60
CA GLN A 63 5.96 -25.21 -11.10
C GLN A 63 6.99 -25.25 -9.95
N THR A 64 8.21 -25.71 -10.21
CA THR A 64 9.27 -25.66 -9.20
C THR A 64 9.87 -24.26 -9.13
N LEU A 65 10.48 -23.91 -8.00
CA LEU A 65 11.22 -22.64 -7.87
C LEU A 65 12.30 -22.49 -8.96
N LYS A 66 12.94 -23.61 -9.34
CA LYS A 66 13.94 -23.63 -10.41
C LYS A 66 13.33 -23.28 -11.77
N ASP A 67 12.17 -23.83 -12.09
CA ASP A 67 11.49 -23.55 -13.36
C ASP A 67 11.06 -22.08 -13.44
N PHE A 68 10.51 -21.56 -12.34
CA PHE A 68 10.13 -20.14 -12.23
C PHE A 68 11.32 -19.19 -12.43
N LEU A 69 12.45 -19.46 -11.78
CA LEU A 69 13.64 -18.61 -11.90
C LEU A 69 14.27 -18.63 -13.30
N ASN A 70 13.97 -19.63 -14.12
CA ASN A 70 14.45 -19.72 -15.50
C ASN A 70 13.52 -19.02 -16.52
N GLU A 71 12.35 -18.54 -16.10
CA GLU A 71 11.37 -17.84 -16.95
C GLU A 71 11.45 -16.30 -16.86
N LEU A 72 12.27 -15.77 -15.94
CA LEU A 72 12.56 -14.34 -15.75
C LEU A 72 13.74 -13.87 -16.61
#